data_AF-A0A3D5VNV0-F1
#
_entry.id   AF-A0A3D5VNV0-F1
#
_cell.length_a   1.000
_cell.length_b   1.000
_cell.length_c   1.000
_cell.angle_alpha   90.00
_cell.angle_beta   90.00
_cell.angle_gamma   90.00
#
_symmetry.space_group_name_H-M   'P 1'
#
loop_
_entity.id
_entity.type
_entity.pdbx_description
1 polymer ?
#
loop_
_entity_poly.entity_id
_entity_poly.type
_entity_poly.pdbx_seq_one_letter_code
_entity_poly.pdbx_strand_id
1 'polypeptide(L)'
;MYQVGDQNIPLCLDCYLKFSQIQQQQVENNERMMNYASDEMAAVVGLPPIGPRFPPRPRPVFAAGVKLNNISVNNSVVGTINTGSIGTVDQSISALLQTGESGLAEAVKVLSEAILQSGDLSRNQKNELVESLSVVAKEASAPRESRRNTMALSLLEKAIQVTKGASDVAEICQKWWPVLVSAFSATGV
;
A
#
# COMPACT_ATOMS: atom_id res chain seq x y z
N MET A 1 22.20 9.76 0.53
CA MET A 1 21.77 11.17 0.68
C MET A 1 22.01 11.82 -0.67
N TYR A 2 20.99 12.38 -1.31
CA TYR A 2 21.11 12.95 -2.66
C TYR A 2 21.30 14.46 -2.54
N GLN A 3 22.19 15.06 -3.33
CA GLN A 3 22.48 16.49 -3.28
C GLN A 3 21.99 17.16 -4.57
N VAL A 4 21.46 18.38 -4.46
CA VAL A 4 20.89 19.13 -5.60
C VAL A 4 21.37 20.58 -5.57
N GLY A 5 21.69 21.10 -6.76
CA GLY A 5 22.13 22.48 -6.99
C GLY A 5 23.59 22.74 -6.63
N ASP A 6 24.08 23.93 -6.99
CA ASP A 6 25.49 24.31 -6.78
C ASP A 6 25.90 24.39 -5.30
N GLN A 7 24.91 24.53 -4.40
CA GLN A 7 25.12 24.55 -2.95
C GLN A 7 25.03 23.16 -2.29
N ASN A 8 24.92 22.08 -3.08
CA ASN A 8 24.91 20.68 -2.61
C ASN A 8 23.95 20.43 -1.43
N ILE A 9 22.72 20.94 -1.53
CA ILE A 9 21.73 20.81 -0.45
C ILE A 9 21.36 19.33 -0.30
N PRO A 10 21.56 18.72 0.89
CA PRO A 10 21.24 17.32 1.10
C PRO A 10 19.73 17.14 1.18
N LEU A 11 19.18 16.37 0.26
CA LEU A 11 17.78 15.97 0.23
C LEU A 11 17.60 14.53 0.73
N CYS A 12 16.48 14.33 1.43
CA CYS A 12 15.97 13.01 1.74
C CYS A 12 15.60 12.26 0.45
N LEU A 13 15.56 10.93 0.47
CA LEU A 13 15.21 10.13 -0.72
C LEU A 13 13.85 10.52 -1.31
N ASP A 14 12.83 10.70 -0.45
CA ASP A 14 11.49 11.13 -0.88
C ASP A 14 11.48 12.57 -1.43
N CYS A 15 12.26 13.45 -0.79
CA CYS A 15 12.42 14.84 -1.20
C CYS A 15 13.06 14.92 -2.59
N TYR A 16 14.09 14.12 -2.84
CA TYR A 16 14.77 14.02 -4.12
C TYR A 16 13.88 13.42 -5.21
N LEU A 17 13.07 12.43 -4.85
CA LEU A 17 12.11 11.81 -5.76
C LEU A 17 11.01 12.79 -6.17
N LYS A 18 10.43 13.54 -5.21
CA LYS A 18 9.48 14.62 -5.49
C LYS A 18 10.10 15.74 -6.32
N PHE A 19 11.33 16.13 -6.01
CA PHE A 19 12.06 17.12 -6.81
C PHE A 19 12.22 16.67 -8.27
N SER A 20 12.61 15.41 -8.48
CA SER A 20 12.76 14.83 -9.82
C SER A 20 11.43 14.79 -10.58
N GLN A 21 10.31 14.53 -9.88
CA GLN A 21 8.97 14.58 -10.46
C GLN A 21 8.59 15.99 -10.93
N ILE A 22 8.83 17.00 -10.09
CA ILE A 22 8.54 18.41 -10.42
C ILE A 22 9.34 18.81 -11.68
N GLN A 23 10.61 18.44 -11.75
CA GLN A 23 11.46 18.69 -12.92
C GLN A 23 10.90 18.00 -14.18
N GLN A 24 10.49 16.74 -14.07
CA GLN A 24 9.92 16.01 -15.21
C GLN A 24 8.60 16.63 -15.69
N GLN A 25 7.77 17.13 -14.78
CA GLN A 25 6.53 17.82 -15.12
C GLN A 25 6.78 19.18 -15.80
N GLN A 26 7.83 19.90 -15.39
CA GLN A 26 8.24 21.13 -16.09
C GLN A 26 8.70 20.84 -17.52
N VAL A 27 9.50 19.78 -17.71
CA VAL A 27 9.92 19.36 -19.06
C VAL A 27 8.71 18.97 -19.92
N GLU A 28 7.77 18.19 -19.38
CA GLU A 28 6.55 17.82 -20.10
C GLU A 28 5.71 19.04 -20.51
N ASN A 29 5.55 20.01 -19.61
CA ASN A 29 4.83 21.25 -19.92
C ASN A 29 5.53 22.04 -21.03
N ASN A 30 6.86 22.12 -21.01
CA ASN A 30 7.64 22.79 -22.04
C ASN A 30 7.52 22.08 -23.40
N GLU A 31 7.54 20.75 -23.41
CA GLU A 31 7.33 19.96 -24.63
C GLU A 31 5.94 20.18 -25.23
N ARG A 32 4.90 20.24 -24.39
CA ARG A 32 3.54 20.55 -24.81
C ARG A 32 3.43 21.97 -25.38
N MET A 33 4.07 22.95 -24.74
CA MET A 33 4.14 24.32 -25.24
C MET A 33 4.87 24.41 -26.58
N MET A 34 5.97 23.67 -26.76
CA MET A 34 6.69 23.63 -28.04
C MET A 34 5.82 23.05 -29.16
N ASN A 35 5.10 21.95 -28.89
CA ASN A 35 4.15 21.40 -29.86
C ASN A 35 3.04 22.41 -30.19
N TYR A 36 2.48 23.11 -29.19
CA TYR A 36 1.47 24.14 -29.39
C TYR A 36 1.99 25.30 -30.26
N ALA A 37 3.16 25.84 -29.96
CA ALA A 37 3.76 26.93 -30.72
C ALA A 37 4.09 26.52 -32.15
N SER A 38 4.54 25.27 -32.36
CA SER A 38 4.76 24.72 -33.70
C SER A 38 3.46 24.65 -34.50
N ASP A 39 2.34 24.33 -33.86
CA ASP A 39 1.03 24.24 -34.50
C ASP A 39 0.45 25.62 -34.83
N GLU A 40 0.65 26.62 -33.96
CA GLU A 40 0.31 28.01 -34.28
C GLU A 40 1.12 28.53 -35.46
N MET A 41 2.43 28.28 -35.51
CA MET A 41 3.27 28.67 -36.66
C MET A 41 2.82 27.97 -37.95
N ALA A 42 2.50 26.68 -37.89
CA ALA A 42 1.97 25.93 -39.02
C ALA A 42 0.64 26.53 -39.52
N ALA A 43 -0.26 26.87 -38.60
CA ALA A 43 -1.55 27.49 -38.92
C ALA A 43 -1.39 28.90 -39.52
N VAL A 44 -0.48 29.72 -38.99
CA VAL A 44 -0.23 31.08 -39.49
C VAL A 44 0.40 31.07 -40.88
N VAL A 45 1.37 30.17 -41.12
CA VAL A 45 2.05 30.05 -42.42
C VAL A 45 1.20 29.26 -43.44
N GLY A 46 0.16 28.56 -42.98
CA GLY A 46 -0.72 27.75 -43.84
C GLY A 46 -0.06 26.47 -44.36
N LEU A 47 1.02 26.03 -43.71
CA LEU A 47 1.74 24.81 -44.04
C LEU A 47 1.44 23.74 -42.99
N PRO A 48 1.32 22.46 -43.39
CA PRO A 48 1.20 21.38 -42.42
C PRO A 48 2.45 21.32 -41.53
N PRO A 49 2.36 20.80 -40.29
CA PRO A 49 3.51 20.67 -39.41
C PRO A 49 4.57 19.75 -40.04
N ILE A 50 5.81 20.26 -40.21
CA ILE A 50 6.89 19.61 -40.98
C ILE A 50 7.96 18.98 -40.06
N GLY A 51 7.63 18.65 -38.81
CA GLY A 51 8.62 18.18 -37.83
C GLY A 51 8.11 17.11 -36.88
N PRO A 52 9.03 16.37 -36.23
CA PRO A 52 8.67 15.42 -35.19
C PRO A 52 8.06 16.15 -33.99
N ARG A 53 6.95 15.62 -33.47
CA ARG A 53 6.32 16.11 -32.24
C ARG A 53 6.84 15.33 -31.05
N PHE A 54 6.95 16.00 -29.91
CA PHE A 54 7.19 15.29 -28.65
C PHE A 54 5.96 14.43 -28.33
N PRO A 55 6.10 13.10 -28.21
CA PRO A 55 4.99 12.26 -27.79
C PRO A 55 4.64 12.56 -26.33
N PRO A 56 3.38 12.34 -25.91
CA PRO A 56 3.03 12.43 -24.50
C PRO A 56 3.91 11.45 -23.72
N ARG A 57 4.73 11.98 -22.81
CA ARG A 57 5.54 11.14 -21.93
C ARG A 57 4.59 10.30 -21.07
N PRO A 58 4.84 8.99 -20.90
CA PRO A 58 4.10 8.21 -19.93
C PRO A 58 4.35 8.86 -18.58
N ARG A 59 3.27 9.32 -17.94
CA ARG A 59 3.34 9.79 -16.56
C ARG A 59 3.92 8.63 -15.76
N PRO A 60 5.00 8.84 -14.98
CA PRO A 60 5.44 7.80 -14.08
C PRO A 60 4.25 7.49 -13.17
N VAL A 61 3.70 6.28 -13.34
CA VAL A 61 2.67 5.75 -12.45
C VAL A 61 3.41 5.46 -11.16
N PHE A 62 3.58 6.49 -10.34
CA PHE A 62 3.93 6.26 -8.96
C PHE A 62 2.76 5.46 -8.41
N ALA A 63 3.05 4.23 -7.98
CA ALA A 63 2.28 3.61 -6.92
C ALA A 63 2.31 4.63 -5.80
N ALA A 64 1.30 5.51 -5.78
CA ALA A 64 1.09 6.45 -4.70
C ALA A 64 1.25 5.61 -3.45
N GLY A 65 2.20 5.99 -2.59
CA GLY A 65 2.43 5.32 -1.33
C GLY A 65 1.07 4.99 -0.76
N VAL A 66 0.83 3.70 -0.52
CA VAL A 66 -0.51 3.15 -0.35
C VAL A 66 -1.25 4.08 0.60
N LYS A 67 -2.24 4.82 0.10
CA LYS A 67 -3.04 5.69 0.94
C LYS A 67 -3.99 4.78 1.71
N LEU A 68 -3.47 4.25 2.80
CA LEU A 68 -4.20 3.44 3.75
C LEU A 68 -5.21 4.37 4.42
N ASN A 69 -6.50 4.06 4.31
CA ASN A 69 -7.54 4.87 4.93
C ASN A 69 -7.77 4.47 6.40
N ASN A 70 -7.42 3.23 6.74
CA ASN A 70 -7.72 2.62 8.03
C ASN A 70 -6.48 2.31 8.86
N ILE A 71 -5.32 2.07 8.23
CA ILE A 71 -4.09 1.61 8.90
C ILE A 71 -3.07 2.75 8.95
N SER A 72 -2.59 3.09 10.16
CA SER A 72 -1.51 4.05 10.34
C SER A 72 -0.15 3.35 10.37
N VAL A 73 0.68 3.60 9.35
CA VAL A 73 2.03 3.02 9.25
C VAL A 73 3.07 4.13 9.29
N ASN A 74 3.99 4.07 10.26
CA ASN A 74 5.09 5.03 10.35
C ASN A 74 6.03 4.89 9.14
N ASN A 75 6.50 6.03 8.62
CA ASN A 75 7.28 6.19 7.37
C ASN A 75 8.51 5.26 7.23
N SER A 76 9.02 4.68 8.32
CA SER A 76 10.15 3.75 8.32
C SER A 76 9.80 2.31 7.90
N VAL A 77 8.53 1.93 7.89
CA VAL A 77 8.08 0.54 7.64
C VAL A 77 7.70 0.31 6.17
N VAL A 78 7.29 1.37 5.47
CA VAL A 78 6.75 1.35 4.09
C VAL A 78 7.79 0.92 3.04
N GLY A 79 9.09 1.12 3.28
CA GLY A 79 10.16 0.69 2.36
C GLY A 79 10.66 -0.75 2.59
N THR A 80 10.26 -1.37 3.70
CA THR A 80 10.80 -2.66 4.13
C THR A 80 9.80 -3.82 4.05
N ILE A 81 8.51 -3.49 4.03
CA ILE A 81 7.40 -4.45 4.06
C ILE A 81 6.67 -4.46 2.72
N ASN A 82 6.14 -5.62 2.33
CA ASN A 82 5.35 -5.77 1.11
C ASN A 82 4.09 -4.88 1.18
N THR A 83 4.16 -3.70 0.57
CA THR A 83 3.11 -2.68 0.63
C THR A 83 1.81 -3.13 -0.06
N GLY A 84 1.89 -4.10 -0.97
CA GLY A 84 0.70 -4.70 -1.61
C GLY A 84 -0.17 -5.45 -0.62
N SER A 85 0.44 -6.18 0.31
CA SER A 85 -0.26 -6.91 1.37
C SER A 85 -0.95 -5.95 2.34
N ILE A 86 -0.29 -4.86 2.74
CA ILE A 86 -0.89 -3.83 3.60
C ILE A 86 -2.07 -3.14 2.89
N GLY A 87 -1.93 -2.82 1.60
CA GLY A 87 -3.03 -2.25 0.82
C GLY A 87 -4.24 -3.20 0.70
N THR A 88 -3.99 -4.50 0.59
CA THR A 88 -5.05 -5.52 0.60
C THR A 88 -5.76 -5.55 1.94
N VAL A 89 -5.01 -5.49 3.05
CA VAL A 89 -5.59 -5.44 4.40
C VAL A 89 -6.48 -4.20 4.56
N ASP A 90 -6.03 -3.03 4.12
CA ASP A 90 -6.80 -1.77 4.20
C ASP A 90 -8.12 -1.81 3.41
N GLN A 91 -8.07 -2.40 2.21
CA GLN A 91 -9.27 -2.62 1.39
C GLN A 91 -10.24 -3.59 2.06
N SER A 92 -9.73 -4.69 2.63
CA SER A 92 -10.56 -5.66 3.35
C SER A 92 -11.20 -5.07 4.61
N ILE A 93 -10.50 -4.20 5.35
CA ILE A 93 -11.10 -3.46 6.48
C ILE A 93 -12.26 -2.61 6.00
N SER A 94 -12.07 -1.88 4.89
CA SER A 94 -13.12 -1.04 4.30
C SER A 94 -14.35 -1.87 3.88
N ALA A 95 -14.12 -3.03 3.27
CA ALA A 95 -15.19 -3.95 2.89
C ALA A 95 -15.94 -4.52 4.11
N LEU A 96 -15.23 -4.91 5.18
CA LEU A 96 -15.83 -5.42 6.42
C LEU A 96 -16.68 -4.35 7.13
N LEU A 97 -16.25 -3.08 7.11
CA LEU A 97 -17.06 -1.98 7.63
C LEU A 97 -18.35 -1.77 6.83
N GLN A 98 -18.27 -1.90 5.50
CA GLN A 98 -19.45 -1.78 4.62
C GLN A 98 -20.46 -2.92 4.83
N THR A 99 -19.99 -4.13 5.16
CA THR A 99 -20.87 -5.28 5.44
C THR A 99 -21.37 -5.33 6.88
N GLY A 100 -21.01 -4.36 7.73
CA GLY A 100 -21.43 -4.28 9.14
C GLY A 100 -20.65 -5.19 10.09
N GLU A 101 -19.59 -5.86 9.61
CA GLU A 101 -18.73 -6.75 10.41
C GLU A 101 -17.62 -5.94 11.11
N SER A 102 -18.02 -4.91 11.86
CA SER A 102 -17.10 -3.93 12.49
C SER A 102 -16.12 -4.56 13.48
N GLY A 103 -16.53 -5.63 14.17
CA GLY A 103 -15.64 -6.38 15.07
C GLY A 103 -14.48 -7.06 14.35
N LEU A 104 -14.71 -7.58 13.14
CA LEU A 104 -13.66 -8.17 12.30
C LEU A 104 -12.77 -7.09 11.69
N ALA A 105 -13.38 -5.98 11.24
CA ALA A 105 -12.63 -4.84 10.72
C ALA A 105 -11.64 -4.30 11.77
N GLU A 106 -12.09 -4.13 13.02
CA GLU A 106 -11.26 -3.67 14.12
C GLU A 106 -10.16 -4.69 14.48
N ALA A 107 -10.50 -5.99 14.52
CA ALA A 107 -9.52 -7.04 14.79
C ALA A 107 -8.37 -7.02 13.77
N VAL A 108 -8.70 -6.96 12.48
CA VAL A 108 -7.73 -6.91 11.39
C VAL A 108 -6.88 -5.65 11.48
N LYS A 109 -7.50 -4.50 11.74
CA LYS A 109 -6.80 -3.22 11.88
C LYS A 109 -5.79 -3.26 13.02
N VAL A 110 -6.24 -3.54 14.24
CA VAL A 110 -5.40 -3.48 15.44
C VAL A 110 -4.27 -4.50 15.36
N LEU A 111 -4.53 -5.72 14.86
CA LEU A 111 -3.48 -6.72 14.64
C LEU A 111 -2.46 -6.24 13.62
N SER A 112 -2.90 -5.69 12.49
CA SER A 112 -2.00 -5.20 11.45
C SER A 112 -1.08 -4.08 11.96
N GLU A 113 -1.62 -3.11 12.70
CA GLU A 113 -0.84 -2.01 13.27
C GLU A 113 0.15 -2.52 14.32
N ALA A 114 -0.28 -3.42 15.22
CA ALA A 114 0.56 -4.01 16.24
C ALA A 114 1.75 -4.78 15.64
N ILE A 115 1.51 -5.62 14.62
CA ILE A 115 2.56 -6.39 13.94
C ILE A 115 3.59 -5.45 13.30
N LEU A 116 3.13 -4.39 12.64
CA LEU A 116 4.00 -3.42 11.97
C LEU A 116 4.85 -2.63 12.97
N GLN A 117 4.28 -2.28 14.13
CA GLN A 117 4.91 -1.48 15.18
C GLN A 117 5.78 -2.29 16.15
N SER A 118 5.62 -3.62 16.19
CA SER A 118 6.39 -4.53 17.06
C SER A 118 7.91 -4.32 16.95
N GLY A 119 8.61 -4.17 18.07
CA GLY A 119 10.07 -4.21 18.14
C GLY A 119 10.63 -5.63 18.21
N ASP A 120 9.85 -6.59 18.73
CA ASP A 120 10.28 -7.97 18.95
C ASP A 120 10.27 -8.81 17.66
N LEU A 121 9.45 -8.43 16.68
CA LEU A 121 9.34 -9.13 15.40
C LEU A 121 10.43 -8.68 14.42
N SER A 122 11.18 -9.65 13.90
CA SER A 122 12.09 -9.40 12.78
C SER A 122 11.34 -8.97 11.52
N ARG A 123 12.04 -8.31 10.60
CA ARG A 123 11.47 -7.88 9.31
C ARG A 123 10.80 -9.02 8.54
N ASN A 124 11.41 -10.21 8.53
CA ASN A 124 10.86 -11.37 7.81
C ASN A 124 9.56 -11.86 8.46
N GLN A 125 9.52 -11.91 9.80
CA GLN A 125 8.31 -12.28 10.54
C GLN A 125 7.19 -11.27 10.32
N LYS A 126 7.48 -9.96 10.32
CA LYS A 126 6.50 -8.92 10.01
C LYS A 126 5.92 -9.10 8.61
N ASN A 127 6.76 -9.34 7.60
CA ASN A 127 6.32 -9.57 6.23
C ASN A 127 5.41 -10.79 6.13
N GLU A 128 5.84 -11.91 6.69
CA GLU A 128 5.07 -13.15 6.68
C GLU A 128 3.72 -13.01 7.40
N LEU A 129 3.70 -12.32 8.53
CA LEU A 129 2.48 -12.07 9.31
C LEU A 129 1.51 -11.16 8.57
N VAL A 130 2.01 -10.08 7.96
CA VAL A 130 1.18 -9.15 7.17
C VAL A 130 0.64 -9.84 5.92
N GLU A 131 1.43 -10.68 5.25
CA GLU A 131 0.97 -11.48 4.11
C GLU A 131 -0.11 -12.47 4.53
N SER A 132 0.10 -13.21 5.62
CA SER A 132 -0.90 -14.12 6.17
C SER A 132 -2.18 -13.39 6.54
N LEU A 133 -2.06 -12.25 7.22
CA LEU A 133 -3.19 -11.40 7.61
C LEU A 133 -3.92 -10.82 6.39
N SER A 134 -3.20 -10.50 5.29
CA SER A 134 -3.82 -10.02 4.06
C SER A 134 -4.74 -11.06 3.42
N VAL A 135 -4.32 -12.33 3.42
CA VAL A 135 -5.15 -13.43 2.92
C VAL A 135 -6.34 -13.65 3.85
N VAL A 136 -6.12 -13.68 5.16
CA VAL A 136 -7.18 -13.85 6.16
C VAL A 136 -8.21 -12.72 6.08
N ALA A 137 -7.78 -11.47 5.99
CA ALA A 137 -8.66 -10.32 5.87
C ALA A 137 -9.48 -10.37 4.58
N LYS A 138 -8.87 -10.80 3.47
CA LYS A 138 -9.56 -10.99 2.19
C LYS A 138 -10.65 -12.06 2.30
N GLU A 139 -10.34 -13.21 2.88
CA GLU A 139 -11.31 -14.28 3.12
C GLU A 139 -12.41 -13.84 4.10
N ALA A 140 -12.09 -13.04 5.12
CA ALA A 140 -13.08 -12.49 6.06
C ALA A 140 -14.05 -11.53 5.34
N SER A 141 -13.54 -10.70 4.43
CA SER A 141 -14.36 -9.77 3.65
C SER A 141 -15.21 -10.43 2.56
N ALA A 142 -14.92 -11.69 2.21
CA ALA A 142 -15.71 -12.44 1.24
C ALA A 142 -17.04 -12.92 1.83
N PRO A 143 -18.07 -13.14 0.99
CA PRO A 143 -19.32 -13.79 1.41
C PRO A 143 -19.05 -15.14 2.08
N ARG A 144 -19.79 -15.47 3.15
CA ARG A 144 -19.56 -16.67 3.98
C ARG A 144 -19.49 -17.98 3.16
N GLU A 145 -20.27 -18.07 2.09
CA GLU A 145 -20.33 -19.24 1.20
C GLU A 145 -19.08 -19.43 0.32
N SER A 146 -18.34 -18.35 0.02
CA SER A 146 -17.16 -18.40 -0.85
C SER A 146 -15.84 -18.37 -0.07
N ARG A 147 -15.91 -18.31 1.28
CA ARG A 147 -14.73 -18.28 2.14
C ARG A 147 -14.00 -19.61 2.15
N ARG A 148 -12.68 -19.55 2.01
CA ARG A 148 -11.79 -20.70 2.15
C ARG A 148 -11.37 -20.87 3.60
N ASN A 149 -12.32 -21.27 4.45
CA ASN A 149 -12.15 -21.31 5.91
C ASN A 149 -10.94 -22.15 6.36
N THR A 150 -10.73 -23.33 5.78
CA THR A 150 -9.58 -24.19 6.10
C THR A 150 -8.23 -23.51 5.83
N MET A 151 -8.13 -22.76 4.73
CA MET A 151 -6.92 -22.01 4.38
C MET A 151 -6.70 -20.85 5.34
N ALA A 152 -7.76 -20.09 5.64
CA ALA A 152 -7.71 -18.97 6.58
C ALA A 152 -7.31 -19.44 8.00
N LEU A 153 -7.87 -20.54 8.48
CA LEU A 153 -7.53 -21.14 9.77
C LEU A 153 -6.07 -21.60 9.81
N SER A 154 -5.57 -22.28 8.77
CA SER A 154 -4.17 -22.70 8.71
C SER A 154 -3.19 -21.51 8.76
N LEU A 155 -3.52 -20.42 8.06
CA LEU A 155 -2.71 -19.20 8.09
C LEU A 155 -2.78 -18.50 9.46
N LEU A 156 -3.95 -18.48 10.09
CA LEU A 156 -4.14 -17.95 11.45
C LEU A 156 -3.33 -18.74 12.47
N GLU A 157 -3.36 -20.07 12.42
CA GLU A 157 -2.56 -20.92 13.31
C GLU A 157 -1.07 -20.64 13.16
N LYS A 158 -0.58 -20.53 11.92
CA LYS A 158 0.81 -20.17 11.65
C LYS A 158 1.15 -18.79 12.22
N ALA A 159 0.29 -17.80 12.01
CA ALA A 159 0.47 -16.44 12.53
C ALA A 159 0.51 -16.40 14.07
N ILE A 160 -0.33 -17.20 14.73
CA ILE A 160 -0.31 -17.37 16.18
C ILE A 160 1.04 -17.94 16.64
N GLN A 161 1.59 -18.94 15.95
CA GLN A 161 2.91 -19.50 16.33
C GLN A 161 4.04 -18.47 16.18
N VAL A 162 4.03 -17.67 15.12
CA VAL A 162 5.07 -16.65 14.90
C VAL A 162 4.99 -15.53 15.94
N THR A 163 3.79 -15.20 16.41
CA THR A 163 3.57 -14.13 17.42
C THR A 163 3.79 -14.57 18.87
N LYS A 164 3.83 -15.88 19.18
CA LYS A 164 4.06 -16.39 20.55
C LYS A 164 5.36 -15.94 21.21
N GLY A 165 6.38 -15.61 20.41
CA GLY A 165 7.67 -15.15 20.91
C GLY A 165 7.80 -13.63 21.08
N ALA A 166 6.78 -12.86 20.67
CA ALA A 166 6.81 -11.40 20.66
C ALA A 166 5.95 -10.86 21.80
N SER A 167 6.61 -10.33 22.83
CA SER A 167 5.99 -9.90 24.07
C SER A 167 5.18 -8.61 23.89
N ASP A 168 5.68 -7.72 23.03
CA ASP A 168 5.09 -6.44 22.69
C ASP A 168 3.71 -6.53 22.02
N VAL A 169 3.42 -7.62 21.33
CA VAL A 169 2.12 -7.85 20.66
C VAL A 169 1.27 -8.91 21.35
N ALA A 170 1.74 -9.52 22.45
CA ALA A 170 1.09 -10.66 23.08
C ALA A 170 -0.33 -10.37 23.55
N GLU A 171 -0.56 -9.26 24.25
CA GLU A 171 -1.91 -8.88 24.74
C GLU A 171 -2.89 -8.63 23.59
N ILE A 172 -2.42 -7.95 22.54
CA ILE A 172 -3.22 -7.64 21.35
C ILE A 172 -3.60 -8.94 20.62
N CYS A 173 -2.61 -9.81 20.42
CA CYS A 173 -2.78 -11.12 19.80
C CYS A 173 -3.76 -11.99 20.60
N GLN A 174 -3.63 -12.04 21.93
CA GLN A 174 -4.51 -12.82 22.79
C GLN A 174 -5.96 -12.35 22.73
N LYS A 175 -6.18 -11.04 22.57
CA LYS A 175 -7.52 -10.45 22.45
C LYS A 175 -8.15 -10.68 21.08
N TRP A 176 -7.40 -10.47 20.00
CA TRP A 176 -7.99 -10.36 18.66
C TRP A 176 -7.84 -11.60 17.78
N TRP A 177 -6.87 -12.48 18.03
CA TRP A 177 -6.79 -13.77 17.31
C TRP A 177 -8.05 -14.62 17.47
N PRO A 178 -8.64 -14.77 18.67
CA PRO A 178 -9.86 -15.55 18.84
C PRO A 178 -11.05 -15.00 18.03
N VAL A 179 -11.14 -13.67 17.88
CA VAL A 179 -12.19 -13.01 17.09
C VAL A 179 -12.08 -13.45 15.63
N LEU A 180 -10.87 -13.44 15.05
CA LEU A 180 -10.64 -13.91 13.69
C LEU A 180 -10.90 -15.42 13.55
N VAL A 181 -10.41 -16.24 14.48
CA VAL A 181 -10.65 -17.68 14.46
C VAL A 181 -12.16 -18.00 14.48
N SER A 182 -12.92 -17.31 15.34
CA SER A 182 -14.38 -17.52 15.45
C SER A 182 -15.13 -17.23 14.14
N ALA A 183 -14.63 -16.28 13.34
CA ALA A 183 -15.22 -15.90 12.07
C ALA A 183 -15.14 -17.00 10.99
N PHE A 184 -14.14 -17.89 11.13
CA PHE A 184 -13.90 -19.00 10.18
C PHE A 184 -14.26 -20.37 10.75
N SER A 185 -14.27 -20.52 12.08
CA SER A 185 -14.72 -21.75 12.75
C SER A 185 -16.24 -21.86 12.81
N ALA A 186 -16.97 -20.77 12.58
CA ALA A 186 -18.42 -20.77 12.41
C ALA A 186 -18.83 -21.35 11.05
N THR A 187 -18.51 -22.63 10.81
CA THR A 187 -19.05 -23.43 9.72
C THR A 187 -20.10 -24.38 10.25
N GLY A 188 -21.36 -24.12 9.88
CA GLY A 188 -22.39 -25.14 9.70
C GLY A 188 -23.38 -25.32 10.86
N VAL A 189 -24.44 -24.50 10.87
CA VAL A 189 -25.81 -25.03 11.01
C VAL A 189 -26.52 -24.73 9.71
#